data_AF-A0A963QEW3-F1
#
_entry.id   AF-A0A963QEW3-F1
#
_cell.length_a   1.000
_cell.length_b   1.000
_cell.length_c   1.000
_cell.angle_alpha   90.00
_cell.angle_beta   90.00
_cell.angle_gamma   90.00
#
_symmetry.space_group_name_H-M   'P 1'
#
loop_
_entity.id
_entity.type
_entity.pdbx_description
1 polymer ?
#
loop_
_entity_poly.entity_id
_entity_poly.type
_entity_poly.pdbx_seq_one_letter_code
_entity_poly.pdbx_strand_id
1 'polypeptide(L)'
;MSFFEIHKTQAPLAISSLSAASRANAGETPPQRGAQGAKSAAQDGVAVELAPLIDAGEPPVDTDRVSEIRAALKDGTYPILPARIADAMIAARIAMGLGE
;
A
#
# COMPACT_ATOMS: atom_id res chain seq x y z
N MET A 1 22.32 25.77 -41.93
CA MET A 1 22.17 25.36 -40.52
C MET A 1 20.69 25.47 -40.17
N SER A 2 19.91 24.42 -40.44
CA SER A 2 18.47 24.36 -40.13
C SER A 2 18.27 23.55 -38.87
N PHE A 3 17.65 24.21 -37.89
CA PHE A 3 17.10 23.62 -36.67
C PHE A 3 15.69 23.07 -36.94
N PHE A 4 15.19 22.31 -35.95
CA PHE A 4 13.87 21.67 -35.80
C PHE A 4 13.80 20.19 -36.19
N GLU A 5 14.43 19.36 -35.35
CA GLU A 5 14.01 17.97 -35.17
C GLU A 5 12.93 17.95 -34.09
N ILE A 6 11.68 17.78 -34.52
CA ILE A 6 10.50 17.71 -33.65
C ILE A 6 10.48 16.30 -33.06
N HIS A 7 10.87 16.19 -31.79
CA HIS A 7 10.78 14.96 -31.02
C HIS A 7 9.33 14.47 -31.05
N LYS A 8 9.11 13.33 -31.71
CA LYS A 8 7.83 12.65 -31.84
C LYS A 8 7.37 12.22 -30.45
N THR A 9 6.47 12.99 -29.84
CA THR A 9 5.79 12.67 -28.59
C THR A 9 4.96 11.40 -28.79
N GLN A 10 5.45 10.27 -28.30
CA GLN A 10 4.64 9.06 -28.17
C GLN A 10 3.74 9.24 -26.93
N ALA A 11 2.44 9.30 -27.18
CA ALA A 11 1.40 9.44 -26.16
C ALA A 11 1.34 8.21 -25.25
N PRO A 12 1.14 8.36 -23.91
CA PRO A 12 0.83 7.23 -23.05
C PRO A 12 -0.64 6.80 -23.24
N LEU A 13 -0.85 5.54 -23.61
CA LEU A 13 -2.17 4.92 -23.74
C LEU A 13 -2.68 4.44 -22.36
N ALA A 14 -3.81 5.01 -21.95
CA ALA A 14 -4.90 4.53 -21.09
C ALA A 14 -4.60 3.74 -19.79
N ILE A 15 -4.98 4.36 -18.67
CA ILE A 15 -5.21 3.71 -17.37
C ILE A 15 -6.44 2.80 -17.52
N SER A 16 -6.25 1.49 -17.37
CA SER A 16 -7.36 0.54 -17.32
C SER A 16 -8.10 0.64 -15.99
N SER A 17 -9.42 0.78 -16.06
CA SER A 17 -10.33 0.97 -14.93
C SER A 17 -10.31 -0.21 -13.95
N LEU A 18 -10.11 0.07 -12.66
CA LEU A 18 -10.39 -0.88 -11.58
C LEU A 18 -11.88 -1.20 -11.58
N SER A 19 -12.20 -2.48 -11.80
CA SER A 19 -13.58 -2.99 -11.77
C SER A 19 -14.22 -2.75 -10.41
N ALA A 20 -15.35 -2.05 -10.41
CA ALA A 20 -16.22 -1.78 -9.27
C ALA A 20 -16.98 -3.03 -8.76
N ALA A 21 -16.51 -4.24 -9.06
CA ALA A 21 -17.21 -5.49 -8.77
C ALA A 21 -16.86 -6.16 -7.43
N SER A 22 -16.03 -5.54 -6.57
CA SER A 22 -15.73 -6.10 -5.23
C SER A 22 -16.44 -5.39 -4.07
N ARG A 23 -17.31 -4.41 -4.34
CA ARG A 23 -18.10 -3.71 -3.29
C ARG A 23 -19.52 -4.25 -3.15
N ALA A 24 -19.73 -5.53 -3.43
CA ALA A 24 -21.00 -6.20 -3.17
C ALA A 24 -20.73 -7.61 -2.66
N ASN A 25 -20.31 -7.71 -1.40
CA ASN A 25 -20.53 -8.86 -0.51
C ASN A 25 -20.06 -8.49 0.90
N ALA A 26 -20.78 -7.55 1.52
CA ALA A 26 -20.76 -7.37 2.97
C ALA A 26 -22.01 -8.04 3.52
N GLY A 27 -21.89 -9.31 3.91
CA GLY A 27 -22.96 -10.09 4.52
C GLY A 27 -22.70 -11.59 4.45
N GLU A 28 -22.64 -12.21 5.63
CA GLU A 28 -22.86 -13.66 5.91
C GLU A 28 -21.64 -14.62 5.86
N THR A 29 -21.10 -14.85 7.07
CA THR A 29 -20.71 -16.14 7.73
C THR A 29 -19.93 -17.21 6.94
N PRO A 30 -18.81 -17.76 7.48
CA PRO A 30 -17.91 -18.65 6.74
C PRO A 30 -18.37 -20.11 6.74
N PRO A 31 -18.14 -20.86 5.65
CA PRO A 31 -17.96 -22.30 5.73
C PRO A 31 -16.51 -22.71 5.44
N GLN A 32 -15.88 -23.24 6.49
CA GLN A 32 -14.65 -24.00 6.46
C GLN A 32 -14.83 -25.30 5.63
N ARG A 33 -14.07 -25.46 4.54
CA ARG A 33 -13.85 -26.74 3.83
C ARG A 33 -12.79 -26.55 2.72
N GLY A 34 -11.70 -27.26 2.60
CA GLY A 34 -10.97 -28.17 3.47
C GLY A 34 -9.56 -28.27 2.86
N ALA A 35 -8.52 -28.20 3.68
CA ALA A 35 -7.16 -28.47 3.21
C ALA A 35 -7.03 -29.98 3.00
N GLN A 36 -7.29 -30.43 1.78
CA GLN A 36 -6.96 -31.78 1.35
C GLN A 36 -5.44 -31.93 1.34
N GLY A 37 -4.97 -32.91 2.10
CA GLY A 37 -3.57 -33.11 2.39
C GLY A 37 -2.73 -33.39 1.15
N ALA A 38 -1.60 -32.70 1.07
CA ALA A 38 -0.41 -33.25 0.45
C ALA A 38 0.49 -33.74 1.59
N LYS A 39 0.57 -35.05 1.76
CA LYS A 39 1.63 -35.68 2.57
C LYS A 39 2.93 -35.49 1.80
N SER A 40 3.70 -34.45 2.13
CA SER A 40 5.05 -34.31 1.60
C SER A 40 5.96 -35.29 2.33
N ALA A 41 6.72 -36.08 1.56
CA ALA A 41 7.66 -37.05 2.06
C ALA A 41 8.68 -36.39 3.02
N ALA A 42 8.98 -37.07 4.13
CA ALA A 42 9.91 -36.61 5.14
C ALA A 42 11.29 -36.35 4.51
N GLN A 43 11.71 -35.09 4.49
CA GLN A 43 13.10 -34.70 4.31
C GLN A 43 13.66 -34.48 5.70
N ASP A 44 14.69 -35.24 6.09
CA ASP A 44 15.49 -34.99 7.29
C ASP A 44 16.21 -33.65 7.13
N GLY A 45 15.56 -32.59 7.60
CA GLY A 45 16.08 -31.23 7.67
C GLY A 45 15.94 -30.70 9.09
N VAL A 46 16.77 -29.73 9.45
CA VAL A 46 16.68 -29.01 10.71
C VAL A 46 15.30 -28.33 10.79
N ALA A 47 14.50 -28.74 11.77
CA ALA A 47 13.21 -28.12 12.05
C ALA A 47 13.45 -26.72 12.64
N VAL A 48 13.20 -25.68 11.84
CA VAL A 48 13.18 -24.29 12.32
C VAL A 48 11.82 -24.06 12.96
N GLU A 49 11.79 -23.94 14.28
CA GLU A 49 10.58 -23.56 15.00
C GLU A 49 10.36 -22.05 14.82
N LEU A 50 9.35 -21.70 14.00
CA LEU A 50 8.96 -20.32 13.79
C LEU A 50 8.19 -19.84 15.01
N ALA A 51 8.69 -18.78 15.66
CA ALA A 51 7.96 -18.13 16.75
C ALA A 51 6.57 -17.67 16.25
N PRO A 52 5.53 -17.73 17.11
CA PRO A 52 4.21 -17.23 16.75
C PRO A 52 4.31 -15.78 16.27
N LEU A 53 3.65 -15.44 15.16
CA LEU A 53 3.52 -14.05 14.73
C LEU A 53 2.89 -13.25 15.88
N ILE A 54 3.67 -12.36 16.48
CA ILE A 54 3.16 -11.41 17.47
C ILE A 54 2.25 -10.46 16.71
N ASP A 55 0.97 -10.42 17.12
CA ASP A 55 0.03 -9.42 16.64
C ASP A 55 0.53 -8.04 17.07
N ALA A 56 0.99 -7.24 16.11
CA ALA A 56 1.59 -5.94 16.36
C ALA A 56 0.56 -4.88 16.77
N GLY A 57 -0.73 -5.22 16.77
CA GLY A 57 -1.81 -4.30 17.12
C GLY A 57 -1.89 -3.08 16.19
N GLU A 58 -2.73 -2.12 16.55
CA GLU A 58 -2.81 -0.84 15.87
C GLU A 58 -1.53 -0.02 16.18
N PRO A 59 -0.86 0.57 15.18
CA PRO A 59 0.24 1.48 15.45
C PRO A 59 -0.25 2.66 16.32
N PRO A 60 0.57 3.14 17.28
CA PRO A 60 0.17 4.25 18.14
C PRO A 60 0.02 5.54 17.30
N VAL A 61 -1.23 5.97 17.09
CA VAL A 61 -1.55 7.23 16.41
C VAL A 61 -1.92 8.29 17.45
N ASP A 62 -1.34 9.48 17.34
CA ASP A 62 -1.69 10.63 18.16
C ASP A 62 -2.95 11.32 17.60
N THR A 63 -4.08 11.11 18.26
CA THR A 63 -5.38 11.64 17.84
C THR A 63 -5.50 13.15 18.02
N ASP A 64 -4.85 13.72 19.02
CA ASP A 64 -4.92 15.14 19.32
C ASP A 64 -4.18 15.93 18.23
N ARG A 65 -3.00 15.43 17.83
CA ARG A 65 -2.23 15.98 16.71
C ARG A 65 -3.00 15.92 15.40
N VAL A 66 -3.71 14.82 15.14
CA VAL A 66 -4.54 14.70 13.93
C VAL A 66 -5.66 15.74 13.92
N SER A 67 -6.29 16.02 15.07
CA SER A 67 -7.33 17.04 15.20
C SER A 67 -6.79 18.45 14.94
N GLU A 68 -5.66 18.80 15.55
CA GLU A 68 -4.98 20.08 15.38
C GLU A 68 -4.62 20.34 13.91
N ILE A 69 -4.02 19.35 13.24
CA ILE A 69 -3.65 19.46 11.82
C ILE A 69 -4.88 19.64 10.94
N ARG A 70 -5.99 18.93 11.21
CA ARG A 70 -7.25 19.11 10.47
C ARG A 70 -7.81 20.53 10.62
N ALA A 71 -7.74 21.11 11.81
CA ALA A 71 -8.15 22.49 12.04
C ALA A 71 -7.27 23.46 11.26
N ALA A 72 -5.94 23.33 11.35
CA ALA A 72 -4.99 24.19 10.64
C ALA A 72 -5.09 24.07 9.10
N LEU A 73 -5.46 22.90 8.57
CA LEU A 73 -5.76 22.69 7.15
C LEU A 73 -7.02 23.44 6.73
N LYS A 74 -8.09 23.38 7.52
CA LYS A 74 -9.33 24.11 7.26
C LYS A 74 -9.10 25.62 7.28
N ASP A 75 -8.28 26.10 8.21
CA ASP A 75 -7.98 27.52 8.37
C ASP A 75 -6.90 28.01 7.39
N GLY A 76 -6.33 27.11 6.57
CA GLY A 76 -5.33 27.43 5.55
C GLY A 76 -3.94 27.80 6.10
N THR A 77 -3.72 27.66 7.40
CA THR A 77 -2.44 27.95 8.07
C THR A 77 -1.46 26.80 8.03
N TYR A 78 -1.92 25.59 7.71
CA TYR A 78 -1.03 24.45 7.45
C TYR A 78 -0.55 24.47 5.98
N PRO A 79 0.74 24.67 5.70
CA PRO A 79 1.21 24.88 4.34
C PRO A 79 1.31 23.55 3.57
N ILE A 80 0.75 23.53 2.37
CA ILE A 80 0.83 22.39 1.44
C ILE A 80 1.94 22.65 0.42
N LEU A 81 3.07 21.95 0.57
CA LEU A 81 4.22 22.08 -0.32
C LEU A 81 4.38 20.83 -1.19
N PRO A 82 4.41 20.96 -2.53
CA PRO A 82 4.61 19.82 -3.43
C PRO A 82 5.86 19.00 -3.12
N ALA A 83 6.96 19.66 -2.74
CA ALA A 83 8.21 18.98 -2.35
C ALA A 83 8.03 18.06 -1.13
N ARG A 84 7.25 18.49 -0.12
CA ARG A 84 6.98 17.68 1.09
C ARG A 84 6.08 16.48 0.78
N ILE A 85 5.16 16.61 -0.16
CA ILE A 85 4.30 15.51 -0.61
C ILE A 85 5.15 14.46 -1.32
N ALA A 86 6.04 14.89 -2.22
CA ALA A 86 6.94 13.97 -2.92
C ALA A 86 7.84 13.19 -1.96
N ASP A 87 8.44 13.88 -0.98
CA ASP A 87 9.27 13.26 0.06
C ASP A 87 8.48 12.21 0.88
N ALA A 88 7.28 12.56 1.33
CA ALA A 88 6.41 11.63 2.07
C ALA A 88 6.01 10.40 1.24
N MET A 89 5.78 10.54 -0.06
CA MET A 89 5.49 9.41 -0.96
C MET A 89 6.69 8.49 -1.14
N ILE A 90 7.89 9.05 -1.29
CA ILE A 90 9.13 8.27 -1.38
C ILE A 90 9.38 7.53 -0.07
N ALA A 91 9.28 8.23 1.07
CA ALA A 91 9.44 7.64 2.39
C ALA A 91 8.43 6.52 2.64
N ALA A 92 7.15 6.72 2.28
CA ALA A 92 6.12 5.69 2.40
C ALA A 92 6.43 4.45 1.55
N ARG A 93 6.95 4.63 0.33
CA ARG A 93 7.38 3.51 -0.52
C ARG A 93 8.50 2.69 0.13
N ILE A 94 9.52 3.37 0.68
CA ILE A 94 10.65 2.73 1.35
C ILE A 94 10.18 2.02 2.61
N ALA A 95 9.36 2.68 3.44
CA ALA A 95 8.84 2.12 4.69
C ALA A 95 7.91 0.92 4.48
N MET A 96 7.14 0.89 3.39
CA MET A 96 6.21 -0.20 3.05
C MET A 96 6.90 -1.34 2.27
N GLY A 97 8.20 -1.24 1.98
CA GLY A 97 8.93 -2.29 1.26
C GLY A 97 8.56 -2.43 -0.22
N LEU A 98 7.88 -1.44 -0.83
CA LEU A 98 7.62 -1.38 -2.28
C LEU A 98 8.84 -0.87 -3.09
N GLY A 99 9.98 -0.73 -2.42
CA GLY A 99 11.22 -0.15 -2.96
C GLY A 99 12.21 -1.16 -3.54
N GLU A 100 12.01 -2.46 -3.33
CA GLU A 100 12.81 -3.57 -3.87
C GLU A 100 12.06 -4.29 -4.99
#